data_AF-A0A090FCC5-F1
#
_entry.id   AF-A0A090FCC5-F1
#
_cell.length_a   1.000
_cell.length_b   1.000
_cell.length_c   1.000
_cell.angle_alpha   90.00
_cell.angle_beta   90.00
_cell.angle_gamma   90.00
#
_symmetry.space_group_name_H-M   'P 1'
#
loop_
_entity.id
_entity.type
_entity.pdbx_description
1 polymer ?
#
loop_
_entity_poly.entity_id
_entity_poly.type
_entity_poly.pdbx_seq_one_letter_code
_entity_poly.pdbx_strand_id
1 'polypeptide(L)'
;MSPPKPGKIAAQFMAHKREMRLSPAWRALRGNDKLILERIEEEHMAHGGSTDSLPVTFTDFQEWGVRRAAVAESIARVEALGFVECVERGRPSKAEHRFPAKYRLTYAHGPKVRVTDDWRKVVDAEDAQRRIDEALAELQARTAALSGRLKKSAKQRAEDRALHARNAA
;
A
#
# COMPACT_ATOMS: atom_id res chain seq x y z
N MET A 1 -5.24 35.33 -9.26
CA MET A 1 -4.09 34.97 -8.39
C MET A 1 -2.84 35.58 -9.01
N SER A 2 -2.09 36.41 -8.29
CA SER A 2 -0.80 36.90 -8.78
C SER A 2 0.16 35.72 -8.96
N PRO A 3 0.99 35.70 -10.01
CA PRO A 3 1.92 34.61 -10.24
C PRO A 3 2.90 34.47 -9.07
N PRO A 4 3.32 33.24 -8.73
CA PRO A 4 4.35 33.03 -7.72
C PRO A 4 5.64 33.77 -8.12
N LYS A 5 6.38 34.25 -7.12
CA LYS A 5 7.70 34.85 -7.36
C LYS A 5 8.59 33.85 -8.13
N PRO A 6 9.45 34.31 -9.06
CA PRO A 6 10.41 33.45 -9.73
C PRO A 6 11.18 32.58 -8.72
N GLY A 7 11.27 31.27 -8.98
CA GLY A 7 11.92 30.30 -8.09
C GLY A 7 11.07 29.78 -6.93
N LYS A 8 9.83 30.25 -6.74
CA LYS A 8 8.87 29.65 -5.79
C LYS A 8 7.90 28.72 -6.50
N ILE A 9 7.75 27.52 -5.96
CA ILE A 9 6.70 26.58 -6.35
C ILE A 9 5.43 26.98 -5.58
N ALA A 10 4.31 27.17 -6.30
CA ALA A 10 3.09 27.77 -5.75
C ALA A 10 2.26 26.82 -4.86
N ALA A 11 2.46 25.52 -5.00
CA ALA A 11 1.71 24.48 -4.32
C ALA A 11 2.64 23.42 -3.74
N GLN A 12 2.08 22.49 -2.97
CA GLN A 12 2.80 21.31 -2.52
C GLN A 12 3.29 20.49 -3.71
N PHE A 13 4.47 19.90 -3.58
CA PHE A 13 5.08 19.08 -4.61
C PHE A 13 5.85 17.94 -3.97
N MET A 14 5.99 16.84 -4.69
CA MET A 14 6.79 15.69 -4.28
C MET A 14 8.11 15.67 -5.04
N ALA A 15 9.22 15.77 -4.33
CA ALA A 15 10.55 15.70 -4.93
C ALA A 15 11.00 14.23 -5.08
N HIS A 16 11.41 13.85 -6.29
CA HIS A 16 12.03 12.54 -6.56
C HIS A 16 13.51 12.71 -6.87
N LYS A 17 14.39 11.98 -6.17
CA LYS A 17 15.81 11.96 -6.49
C LYS A 17 16.01 11.38 -7.90
N ARG A 18 16.90 11.99 -8.69
CA ARG A 18 17.23 11.49 -10.04
C ARG A 18 17.72 10.04 -10.01
N GLU A 19 18.58 9.71 -9.06
CA GLU A 19 19.08 8.36 -8.83
C GLU A 19 17.96 7.35 -8.52
N MET A 20 16.95 7.75 -7.73
CA MET A 20 15.80 6.90 -7.43
C MET A 20 15.03 6.59 -8.71
N ARG A 21 14.73 7.61 -9.52
CA ARG A 21 13.99 7.45 -10.79
C ARG A 21 14.73 6.60 -11.83
N LEU A 22 16.07 6.57 -11.75
CA LEU A 22 16.92 5.77 -12.64
C LEU A 22 17.25 4.38 -12.09
N SER A 23 16.91 4.10 -10.83
CA SER A 23 17.23 2.85 -10.14
C SER A 23 16.54 1.62 -10.76
N PRO A 24 17.11 0.41 -10.57
CA PRO A 24 16.44 -0.82 -10.96
C PRO A 24 15.06 -0.99 -10.28
N ALA A 25 14.94 -0.60 -9.00
CA ALA A 25 13.67 -0.62 -8.28
C ALA A 25 12.58 0.19 -8.99
N TRP A 26 12.89 1.42 -9.42
CA TRP A 26 11.90 2.30 -10.06
C TRP A 26 11.47 1.80 -11.44
N ARG A 27 12.42 1.18 -12.17
CA ARG A 27 12.15 0.59 -13.50
C ARG A 27 11.27 -0.66 -13.42
N ALA A 28 11.33 -1.39 -12.30
CA ALA A 28 10.50 -2.57 -12.08
C ALA A 28 9.02 -2.26 -11.76
N LEU A 29 8.71 -1.01 -11.36
CA LEU A 29 7.33 -0.58 -11.09
C LEU A 29 6.45 -0.65 -12.34
N ARG A 30 5.28 -1.29 -12.21
CA ARG A 30 4.22 -1.34 -13.24
C ARG A 30 3.28 -0.14 -13.12
N GLY A 31 2.35 0.00 -14.07
CA GLY A 31 1.40 1.14 -14.11
C GLY A 31 0.61 1.33 -12.81
N ASN A 32 -0.04 0.28 -12.29
CA ASN A 32 -0.79 0.36 -11.03
C ASN A 32 0.12 0.60 -9.82
N ASP A 33 1.37 0.12 -9.85
CA ASP A 33 2.32 0.34 -8.75
C ASP A 33 2.66 1.83 -8.64
N LYS A 34 2.81 2.52 -9.78
CA LYS A 34 3.00 3.97 -9.82
C LYS A 34 1.77 4.72 -9.30
N LEU A 35 0.56 4.30 -9.65
CA LEU A 35 -0.67 4.89 -9.12
C LEU A 35 -0.81 4.72 -7.59
N ILE A 36 -0.38 3.58 -7.04
CA ILE A 36 -0.31 3.38 -5.58
C ILE A 36 0.65 4.41 -4.95
N LEU A 37 1.86 4.58 -5.52
CA LEU A 37 2.82 5.57 -5.01
C LEU A 37 2.25 6.98 -5.10
N GLU A 38 1.68 7.36 -6.24
CA GLU A 38 1.09 8.68 -6.46
C GLU A 38 -0.01 9.00 -5.44
N ARG A 39 -0.88 8.04 -5.12
CA ARG A 39 -1.92 8.26 -4.10
C ARG A 39 -1.31 8.47 -2.71
N ILE A 40 -0.29 7.69 -2.32
CA ILE A 40 0.36 7.85 -1.01
C ILE A 40 1.17 9.16 -0.96
N GLU A 41 1.81 9.55 -2.06
CA GLU A 41 2.49 10.84 -2.19
C GLU A 41 1.54 12.02 -2.08
N GLU A 42 0.33 11.90 -2.65
CA GLU A 42 -0.71 12.91 -2.48
C GLU A 42 -1.12 13.05 -1.01
N GLU A 43 -1.33 11.95 -0.28
CA GLU A 43 -1.60 11.99 1.17
C GLU A 43 -0.46 12.68 1.95
N HIS A 44 0.79 12.40 1.58
CA HIS A 44 1.95 13.06 2.19
C HIS A 44 1.96 14.57 1.93
N MET A 45 1.65 15.00 0.71
CA MET A 45 1.52 16.40 0.34
C MET A 45 0.32 17.07 1.04
N ALA A 46 -0.80 16.38 1.19
CA ALA A 46 -1.98 16.86 1.91
C ALA A 46 -1.66 17.16 3.40
N HIS A 47 -0.78 16.36 4.01
CA HIS A 47 -0.23 16.61 5.34
C HIS A 47 0.95 17.61 5.37
N GLY A 48 1.23 18.29 4.26
CA GLY A 48 2.33 19.26 4.14
C GLY A 48 3.72 18.65 4.35
N GLY A 49 3.87 17.35 4.11
CA GLY A 49 5.11 16.60 4.32
C GLY A 49 5.53 16.46 5.79
N SER A 50 4.61 16.67 6.73
CA SER A 50 4.93 16.74 8.16
C SER A 50 4.82 15.42 8.91
N THR A 51 4.30 14.36 8.28
CA THR A 51 4.04 13.05 8.89
C THR A 51 4.54 11.91 8.01
N ASP A 52 4.97 10.83 8.66
CA ASP A 52 5.40 9.58 8.05
C ASP A 52 4.36 8.45 8.20
N SER A 53 3.23 8.76 8.84
CA SER A 53 2.10 7.85 9.05
C SER A 53 0.92 8.32 8.21
N LEU A 54 0.81 7.80 6.99
CA LEU A 54 -0.12 8.25 5.96
C LEU A 54 -1.33 7.32 5.88
N PRO A 55 -2.51 7.74 6.37
CA PRO A 55 -3.70 6.91 6.33
C PRO A 55 -4.24 6.84 4.89
N VAL A 56 -4.23 5.63 4.29
CA VAL A 56 -4.81 5.41 2.97
C VAL A 56 -5.63 4.13 2.99
N THR A 57 -6.86 4.20 2.51
CA THR A 57 -7.76 3.05 2.43
C THR A 57 -7.67 2.35 1.09
N PHE A 58 -8.17 1.12 1.08
CA PHE A 58 -8.34 0.35 -0.15
C PHE A 58 -9.32 1.00 -1.14
N THR A 59 -10.27 1.80 -0.64
CA THR A 59 -11.20 2.57 -1.48
C THR A 59 -10.50 3.77 -2.11
N ASP A 60 -9.65 4.48 -1.36
CA ASP A 60 -8.90 5.62 -1.89
C ASP A 60 -8.04 5.23 -3.10
N PHE A 61 -7.42 4.03 -3.07
CA PHE A 61 -6.70 3.51 -4.24
C PHE A 61 -7.60 3.24 -5.44
N GLN A 62 -8.83 2.75 -5.22
CA GLN A 62 -9.78 2.52 -6.31
C GLN A 62 -10.27 3.85 -6.91
N GLU A 63 -10.57 4.83 -6.07
CA GLU A 63 -10.99 6.16 -6.50
C GLU A 63 -9.86 6.89 -7.23
N TRP A 64 -8.60 6.63 -6.87
CA TRP A 64 -7.42 7.09 -7.61
C TRP A 64 -7.21 6.39 -8.97
N GLY A 65 -8.00 5.35 -9.28
CA GLY A 65 -7.97 4.65 -10.56
C GLY A 65 -7.27 3.30 -10.54
N VAL A 66 -6.83 2.80 -9.39
CA VAL A 66 -6.25 1.46 -9.28
C VAL A 66 -7.34 0.40 -9.34
N ARG A 67 -7.22 -0.55 -10.27
CA ARG A 67 -8.16 -1.67 -10.34
C ARG A 67 -8.16 -2.44 -9.02
N ARG A 68 -9.35 -2.66 -8.45
CA ARG A 68 -9.55 -3.40 -7.18
C ARG A 68 -8.73 -4.68 -7.06
N ALA A 69 -8.72 -5.52 -8.09
CA ALA A 69 -7.99 -6.79 -8.09
C ALA A 69 -6.45 -6.60 -8.01
N ALA A 70 -5.93 -5.47 -8.49
CA ALA A 70 -4.50 -5.17 -8.52
C ALA A 70 -3.98 -4.48 -7.25
N VAL A 71 -4.85 -3.87 -6.43
CA VAL A 71 -4.43 -3.05 -5.28
C VAL A 71 -3.51 -3.85 -4.33
N ALA A 72 -3.91 -5.06 -3.94
CA ALA A 72 -3.12 -5.86 -3.01
C ALA A 72 -1.75 -6.27 -3.58
N GLU A 73 -1.70 -6.68 -4.85
CA GLU A 73 -0.45 -7.03 -5.52
C GLU A 73 0.45 -5.81 -5.71
N SER A 74 -0.13 -4.66 -6.07
CA SER A 74 0.63 -3.43 -6.28
C SER A 74 1.20 -2.89 -4.97
N ILE A 75 0.46 -2.97 -3.86
CA ILE A 75 0.99 -2.67 -2.52
C ILE A 75 2.18 -3.60 -2.22
N ALA A 76 2.01 -4.92 -2.39
CA ALA A 76 3.09 -5.87 -2.14
C ALA A 76 4.34 -5.58 -3.00
N ARG A 77 4.16 -5.20 -4.27
CA ARG A 77 5.27 -4.80 -5.16
C ARG A 77 5.99 -3.54 -4.69
N VAL A 78 5.26 -2.47 -4.37
CA VAL A 78 5.91 -1.21 -3.94
C VAL A 78 6.61 -1.34 -2.59
N GLU A 79 6.09 -2.19 -1.70
CA GLU A 79 6.77 -2.54 -0.44
C GLU A 79 8.03 -3.36 -0.69
N ALA A 80 7.96 -4.40 -1.53
CA ALA A 80 9.10 -5.26 -1.85
C ALA A 80 10.26 -4.50 -2.54
N LEU A 81 9.91 -3.52 -3.37
CA LEU A 81 10.85 -2.62 -4.02
C LEU A 81 11.38 -1.51 -3.10
N GLY A 82 10.89 -1.44 -1.85
CA GLY A 82 11.41 -0.53 -0.83
C GLY A 82 10.98 0.92 -0.98
N PHE A 83 9.88 1.21 -1.67
CA PHE A 83 9.33 2.57 -1.79
C PHE A 83 8.35 2.91 -0.67
N VAL A 84 7.65 1.90 -0.16
CA VAL A 84 6.60 2.03 0.86
C VAL A 84 6.83 1.05 2.00
N GLU A 85 6.46 1.43 3.21
CA GLU A 85 6.31 0.53 4.35
C GLU A 85 4.90 0.67 4.92
N CYS A 86 4.12 -0.42 5.01
CA CYS A 86 2.87 -0.44 5.78
C CYS A 86 3.18 -0.50 7.29
N VAL A 87 3.17 0.68 7.91
CA VAL A 87 3.42 0.86 9.35
C VAL A 87 2.29 0.27 10.21
N GLU A 88 1.04 0.38 9.74
CA GLU A 88 -0.11 -0.17 10.42
C GLU A 88 -1.07 -0.81 9.41
N ARG A 89 -1.38 -2.10 9.61
CA ARG A 89 -2.37 -2.77 8.75
C ARG A 89 -3.78 -2.33 9.12
N GLY A 90 -4.53 -1.92 8.10
CA GLY A 90 -5.95 -1.60 8.26
C GLY A 90 -6.78 -2.83 8.64
N ARG A 91 -7.96 -2.59 9.20
CA ARG A 91 -8.94 -3.64 9.54
C ARG A 91 -10.37 -3.20 9.19
N PRO A 92 -11.33 -4.15 9.06
CA PRO A 92 -12.72 -3.79 8.82
C PRO A 92 -13.21 -2.75 9.84
N SER A 93 -13.78 -1.67 9.32
CA SER A 93 -14.36 -0.61 10.15
C SER A 93 -15.57 -1.16 10.91
N LYS A 94 -15.75 -0.72 12.16
CA LYS A 94 -16.93 -1.05 12.97
C LYS A 94 -17.67 0.24 13.30
N ALA A 95 -18.86 0.40 12.74
CA ALA A 95 -19.68 1.61 12.87
C ALA A 95 -18.88 2.88 12.54
N GLU A 96 -18.65 3.74 13.52
CA GLU A 96 -17.96 5.02 13.39
C GLU A 96 -16.43 4.88 13.36
N HIS A 97 -15.89 3.77 13.88
CA HIS A 97 -14.45 3.58 13.97
C HIS A 97 -13.86 3.18 12.62
N ARG A 98 -13.01 4.06 12.08
CA ARG A 98 -12.22 3.83 10.87
C ARG A 98 -10.84 3.30 11.25
N PHE A 99 -10.41 2.25 10.55
CA PHE A 99 -9.08 1.67 10.72
C PHE A 99 -8.38 1.56 9.36
N PRO A 100 -7.99 2.71 8.77
CA PRO A 100 -7.23 2.72 7.53
C PRO A 100 -5.87 2.02 7.73
N ALA A 101 -5.29 1.53 6.64
CA ALA A 101 -3.88 1.19 6.66
C ALA A 101 -3.07 2.48 6.71
N LYS A 102 -1.93 2.45 7.39
CA LYS A 102 -1.00 3.58 7.45
C LYS A 102 0.29 3.21 6.78
N TYR A 103 0.71 4.05 5.85
CA TYR A 103 1.90 3.85 5.02
C TYR A 103 2.95 4.90 5.32
N ARG A 104 4.22 4.56 5.11
CA ARG A 104 5.35 5.47 5.08
C ARG A 104 6.01 5.41 3.71
N LEU A 105 6.31 6.57 3.13
CA LEU A 105 7.21 6.67 1.98
C LEU A 105 8.65 6.65 2.47
N THR A 106 9.46 5.72 1.97
CA THR A 106 10.85 5.53 2.44
C THR A 106 11.82 6.61 1.94
N TYR A 107 11.42 7.39 0.94
CA TYR A 107 12.22 8.41 0.26
C TYR A 107 11.68 9.83 0.46
N ALA A 108 10.55 10.00 1.14
CA ALA A 108 9.92 11.30 1.28
C ALA A 108 10.59 12.16 2.36
N HIS A 109 10.89 13.41 2.02
CA HIS A 109 11.59 14.33 2.91
C HIS A 109 10.60 15.21 3.66
N GLY A 110 10.81 15.37 4.97
CA GLY A 110 9.98 16.25 5.80
C GLY A 110 10.54 16.42 7.21
N PRO A 111 10.07 17.44 7.97
CA PRO A 111 10.63 17.76 9.29
C PRO A 111 10.56 16.62 10.32
N LYS A 112 9.58 15.73 10.19
CA LYS A 112 9.37 14.58 11.08
C LYS A 112 9.30 13.25 10.32
N VAL A 113 9.86 13.21 9.11
CA VAL A 113 9.79 12.03 8.25
C VAL A 113 11.13 11.33 8.18
N ARG A 114 11.14 10.04 8.50
CA ARG A 114 12.34 9.21 8.43
C ARG A 114 12.58 8.75 6.99
N VAL A 115 13.67 9.24 6.41
CA VAL A 115 14.16 8.83 5.08
C VAL A 115 15.11 7.64 5.23
N THR A 116 14.77 6.51 4.61
CA THR A 116 15.61 5.29 4.60
C THR A 116 16.13 4.94 3.22
N ASP A 117 15.48 5.42 2.16
CA ASP A 117 15.80 5.07 0.76
C ASP A 117 15.93 3.55 0.56
N ASP A 118 14.99 2.75 1.10
CA ASP A 118 15.09 1.28 1.06
C ASP A 118 15.17 0.72 -0.38
N TRP A 119 14.67 1.47 -1.36
CA TRP A 119 14.83 1.20 -2.79
C TRP A 119 16.29 1.03 -3.24
N ARG A 120 17.27 1.60 -2.51
CA ARG A 120 18.71 1.41 -2.80
C ARG A 120 19.20 -0.01 -2.55
N LYS A 121 18.48 -0.79 -1.75
CA LYS A 121 18.82 -2.19 -1.48
C LYS A 121 18.60 -3.08 -2.70
N VAL A 122 17.86 -2.60 -3.69
CA VAL A 122 17.62 -3.31 -4.95
C VAL A 122 18.79 -3.06 -5.89
N VAL A 123 19.60 -4.10 -6.11
CA VAL A 123 20.91 -3.96 -6.76
C VAL A 123 20.79 -3.86 -8.29
N ASP A 124 19.93 -4.69 -8.87
CA ASP A 124 19.74 -4.80 -10.32
C ASP A 124 18.30 -5.26 -10.66
N ALA A 125 18.04 -5.50 -11.95
CA ALA A 125 16.72 -5.89 -12.42
C ALA A 125 16.32 -7.31 -11.98
N GLU A 126 17.29 -8.21 -11.80
CA GLU A 126 17.04 -9.59 -11.37
C GLU A 126 16.67 -9.62 -9.88
N ASP A 127 17.39 -8.87 -9.04
CA ASP A 127 17.04 -8.67 -7.63
C ASP A 127 15.65 -8.02 -7.47
N ALA A 128 15.34 -7.01 -8.29
CA ALA A 128 14.02 -6.38 -8.29
C ALA A 128 12.91 -7.40 -8.59
N GLN A 129 13.10 -8.22 -9.62
CA GLN A 129 12.13 -9.23 -10.02
C GLN A 129 11.99 -10.33 -8.97
N ARG A 130 13.11 -10.83 -8.41
CA ARG A 130 13.10 -11.82 -7.33
C ARG A 130 12.29 -11.34 -6.12
N ARG A 131 12.53 -10.11 -5.64
CA ARG A 131 11.79 -9.53 -4.51
C ARG A 131 10.30 -9.41 -4.78
N ILE A 132 9.93 -9.03 -6.00
CA ILE A 132 8.53 -8.97 -6.43
C ILE A 132 7.91 -10.37 -6.37
N ASP A 133 8.58 -11.37 -6.92
CA ASP A 133 8.05 -12.73 -6.99
C ASP A 133 7.89 -13.35 -5.60
N GLU A 134 8.86 -13.14 -4.70
CA GLU A 134 8.77 -13.54 -3.29
C GLU A 134 7.57 -12.88 -2.59
N ALA A 135 7.39 -11.56 -2.76
CA ALA A 135 6.29 -10.84 -2.15
C ALA A 135 4.91 -11.27 -2.68
N LEU A 136 4.81 -11.53 -3.98
CA LEU A 136 3.58 -12.04 -4.59
C LEU A 136 3.28 -13.48 -4.16
N ALA A 137 4.29 -14.34 -4.08
CA ALA A 137 4.14 -15.71 -3.56
C ALA A 137 3.66 -15.70 -2.11
N GLU A 138 4.22 -14.83 -1.26
CA GLU A 138 3.78 -14.67 0.13
C GLU A 138 2.34 -14.17 0.21
N LEU A 139 1.96 -13.18 -0.62
CA LEU A 139 0.59 -12.67 -0.69
C LEU A 139 -0.40 -13.76 -1.11
N GLN A 140 -0.05 -14.56 -2.13
CA GLN A 140 -0.86 -15.67 -2.61
C GLN A 140 -1.03 -16.73 -1.51
N ALA A 141 0.05 -17.12 -0.84
CA ALA A 141 0.01 -18.08 0.28
C ALA A 141 -0.89 -17.58 1.42
N ARG A 142 -0.75 -16.31 1.82
CA ARG A 142 -1.62 -15.67 2.84
C ARG A 142 -3.09 -15.68 2.42
N THR A 143 -3.37 -15.37 1.16
CA THR A 143 -4.73 -15.29 0.62
C THR A 143 -5.38 -16.67 0.53
N ALA A 144 -4.63 -17.69 0.10
CA ALA A 144 -5.07 -19.08 0.10
C ALA A 144 -5.38 -19.59 1.51
N ALA A 145 -4.49 -19.32 2.48
CA ALA A 145 -4.70 -19.69 3.88
C ALA A 145 -5.96 -19.03 4.47
N LEU A 146 -6.18 -17.74 4.19
CA LEU A 146 -7.38 -17.03 4.64
C LEU A 146 -8.64 -17.63 4.03
N SER A 147 -8.64 -17.90 2.72
CA SER A 147 -9.76 -18.51 2.02
C SER A 147 -10.10 -19.90 2.58
N GLY A 148 -9.09 -20.73 2.85
CA GLY A 148 -9.27 -22.04 3.49
C GLY A 148 -9.90 -21.92 4.87
N ARG A 149 -9.44 -20.98 5.71
CA ARG A 149 -10.00 -20.73 7.04
C ARG A 149 -11.46 -20.27 6.98
N LEU A 150 -11.81 -19.40 6.04
CA LEU A 150 -13.18 -18.91 5.85
C LEU A 150 -14.13 -20.05 5.42
N LYS A 151 -13.71 -20.91 4.49
CA LYS A 151 -14.50 -22.09 4.07
C LYS A 151 -14.77 -23.03 5.25
N LYS A 152 -13.74 -23.32 6.05
CA LYS A 152 -13.88 -24.16 7.26
C LYS A 152 -14.86 -23.55 8.27
N SER A 153 -14.76 -22.25 8.54
CA SER A 153 -15.66 -21.55 9.46
C SER A 153 -17.11 -21.53 8.95
N ALA A 154 -17.32 -21.35 7.65
CA ALA A 154 -18.66 -21.38 7.05
C ALA A 154 -19.31 -22.75 7.17
N LYS A 155 -18.55 -23.83 6.93
CA LYS A 155 -19.01 -25.21 7.13
C LYS A 155 -19.42 -25.47 8.58
N GLN A 156 -18.58 -25.09 9.55
CA GLN A 156 -18.90 -25.25 10.97
C GLN A 156 -20.20 -24.53 11.35
N ARG A 157 -20.37 -23.27 10.93
CA ARG A 157 -21.60 -22.51 11.22
C ARG A 157 -22.85 -23.14 10.59
N ALA A 158 -22.72 -23.77 9.42
CA ALA A 158 -23.82 -24.48 8.79
C ALA A 158 -24.19 -25.75 9.56
N GLU A 159 -23.20 -26.50 10.03
CA GLU A 159 -23.38 -27.68 10.89
C GLU A 159 -24.02 -27.31 12.23
N ASP A 160 -23.51 -26.27 12.90
CA ASP A 160 -24.06 -25.77 14.17
C ASP A 160 -25.52 -25.31 14.01
N ARG A 161 -25.83 -24.63 12.89
CA ARG A 161 -27.20 -24.19 12.59
C ARG A 161 -28.14 -25.36 12.32
N ALA A 162 -27.67 -26.39 11.61
CA ALA A 162 -28.46 -27.60 11.36
C ALA A 162 -28.71 -28.39 12.65
N LEU A 163 -27.71 -28.48 13.54
CA LEU A 163 -27.85 -29.10 14.85
C LEU A 163 -28.86 -28.35 15.73
N HIS A 164 -28.78 -27.01 15.78
CA HIS A 164 -29.74 -26.20 16.52
C HIS A 164 -31.16 -26.32 15.98
N ALA A 165 -31.34 -26.36 14.65
CA ALA A 165 -32.65 -26.55 14.03
C ALA A 165 -33.25 -27.93 14.35
N ARG A 166 -32.41 -28.97 14.40
CA ARG A 166 -32.83 -30.34 14.76
C ARG A 166 -33.22 -30.48 16.23
N ASN A 167 -32.56 -29.76 17.13
CA ASN A 167 -32.87 -29.79 18.56
C ASN A 167 -34.08 -28.91 18.96
N ALA A 168 -34.59 -28.10 18.03
CA ALA A 168 -35.74 -27.23 18.23
C ALA A 168 -37.06 -27.80 17.66
N ALA A 169 -37.00 -28.98 17.02
CA ALA A 169 -38.14 -29.73 16.48
C ALA A 169 -38.41 -30.98 17.32
#